data_AF-A0A7V6PB95-F1
#
_entry.id   AF-A0A7V6PB95-F1
#
_cell.length_a   1.000
_cell.length_b   1.000
_cell.length_c   1.000
_cell.angle_alpha   90.00
_cell.angle_beta   90.00
_cell.angle_gamma   90.00
#
_symmetry.space_group_name_H-M   'P 1'
#
loop_
_entity.id
_entity.type
_entity.pdbx_description
1 polymer ?
#
loop_
_entity_poly.entity_id
_entity_poly.type
_entity_poly.pdbx_seq_one_letter_code
_entity_poly.pdbx_strand_id
1 'polypeptide(L)'
;MTTNYQKPEAIARGARMLRTALGPAIARLLEDPAVVEVMLNPDGRLWIDRLSEGLSDTGERLSAADGERIVRLVAHHVGAEVHARS
;
A
#
# COMPACT_ATOMS: atom_id res chain seq x y z
N MET A 1 20.95 -9.69 18.94
CA MET A 1 19.93 -9.21 18.00
C MET A 1 20.37 -9.60 16.60
N THR A 2 19.74 -10.60 16.00
CA THR A 2 20.07 -11.08 14.65
C THR A 2 19.47 -10.15 13.61
N THR A 3 20.29 -9.34 12.96
CA THR A 3 19.91 -8.48 11.84
C THR A 3 19.46 -9.38 10.69
N ASN A 4 18.18 -9.35 10.34
CA ASN A 4 17.63 -10.13 9.24
C ASN A 4 18.13 -9.55 7.91
N TYR A 5 19.29 -10.01 7.43
CA TYR A 5 19.84 -9.60 6.15
C TYR A 5 19.04 -10.26 5.02
N GLN A 6 17.91 -9.65 4.65
CA GLN A 6 17.19 -10.08 3.45
C GLN A 6 18.03 -9.71 2.22
N LYS A 7 18.32 -10.70 1.38
CA LYS A 7 19.03 -10.48 0.11
C LYS A 7 18.28 -9.41 -0.71
N PRO A 8 18.95 -8.41 -1.31
CA PRO A 8 18.30 -7.32 -2.06
C PRO A 8 17.28 -7.80 -3.10
N GLU A 9 17.56 -8.94 -3.76
CA GLU A 9 16.63 -9.55 -4.71
C GLU A 9 15.34 -10.07 -4.08
N ALA A 10 15.39 -10.59 -2.86
CA ALA A 10 14.21 -11.06 -2.14
C ALA A 10 13.30 -9.88 -1.77
N ILE A 11 13.90 -8.76 -1.36
CA ILE A 11 13.19 -7.49 -1.10
C ILE A 11 12.53 -7.00 -2.40
N ALA A 12 13.28 -6.94 -3.50
CA ALA A 12 12.76 -6.50 -4.79
C ALA A 12 11.62 -7.40 -5.32
N ARG A 13 11.73 -8.72 -5.14
CA ARG A 13 10.65 -9.67 -5.48
C ARG A 13 9.42 -9.46 -4.60
N GLY A 14 9.61 -9.31 -3.28
CA GLY A 14 8.52 -9.04 -2.34
C GLY A 14 7.77 -7.75 -2.66
N ALA A 15 8.50 -6.67 -2.95
CA ALA A 15 7.92 -5.39 -3.36
C ALA A 15 7.11 -5.49 -4.66
N ARG A 16 7.57 -6.29 -5.62
CA ARG A 16 6.85 -6.52 -6.88
C ARG A 16 5.56 -7.31 -6.65
N MET A 17 5.62 -8.38 -5.87
CA MET A 17 4.45 -9.17 -5.51
C MET A 17 3.41 -8.32 -4.76
N LEU A 18 3.87 -7.48 -3.82
CA LEU A 18 2.99 -6.58 -3.09
C LEU A 18 2.30 -5.60 -4.05
N ARG A 19 3.04 -4.94 -4.95
CA ARG A 19 2.44 -4.04 -5.97
C ARG A 19 1.35 -4.72 -6.80
N THR A 20 1.57 -5.95 -7.25
CA THR A 20 0.54 -6.71 -7.99
C THR A 20 -0.69 -6.96 -7.12
N ALA A 21 -0.51 -7.31 -5.84
CA ALA A 21 -1.61 -7.61 -4.95
C ALA A 21 -2.40 -6.35 -4.48
N LEU A 22 -1.80 -5.16 -4.57
CA LEU A 22 -2.48 -3.89 -4.27
C LEU A 22 -3.53 -3.50 -5.33
N GLY A 23 -3.49 -4.12 -6.52
CA GLY A 23 -4.43 -3.86 -7.60
C GLY A 23 -4.04 -2.65 -8.47
N PRO A 24 -4.68 -2.52 -9.65
CA PRO A 24 -4.22 -1.62 -10.71
C PRO A 24 -4.32 -0.14 -10.35
N ALA A 25 -5.34 0.27 -9.58
CA ALA A 25 -5.52 1.66 -9.18
C ALA A 25 -4.34 2.15 -8.31
N ILE A 26 -4.02 1.41 -7.24
CA ILE A 26 -2.90 1.75 -6.35
C ILE A 26 -1.56 1.57 -7.08
N ALA A 27 -1.40 0.51 -7.87
CA ALA A 27 -0.15 0.27 -8.59
C ALA A 27 0.23 1.45 -9.51
N ARG A 28 -0.75 1.98 -10.26
CA ARG A 28 -0.54 3.16 -11.11
C ARG A 28 -0.15 4.40 -10.31
N LEU A 29 -0.76 4.62 -9.14
CA LEU A 29 -0.41 5.75 -8.26
C LEU A 29 1.01 5.62 -7.71
N LEU A 30 1.45 4.40 -7.37
CA LEU A 30 2.80 4.13 -6.87
C LEU A 30 3.90 4.22 -7.95
N GLU A 31 3.52 4.21 -9.24
CA GLU A 31 4.43 4.39 -10.37
C GLU A 31 4.60 5.87 -10.77
N ASP A 32 3.69 6.73 -10.32
CA ASP A 32 3.71 8.15 -10.62
C ASP A 32 4.79 8.86 -9.75
N PRO A 33 5.87 9.40 -10.36
CA PRO A 33 6.95 10.03 -9.61
C PRO A 33 6.53 11.33 -8.91
N ALA A 34 5.37 11.90 -9.26
CA ALA A 34 4.82 13.06 -8.57
C ALA A 34 4.04 12.68 -7.31
N VAL A 35 3.67 11.41 -7.11
CA VAL A 35 2.93 10.97 -5.92
C VAL A 35 3.90 10.65 -4.79
N VAL A 36 3.70 11.29 -3.64
CA VAL A 36 4.51 11.10 -2.42
C VAL A 36 3.89 10.06 -1.51
N GLU A 37 2.55 10.09 -1.37
CA GLU A 37 1.81 9.20 -0.49
C GLU A 37 0.49 8.76 -1.14
N VAL A 38 0.09 7.51 -0.90
CA VAL A 38 -1.24 6.97 -1.24
C VAL A 38 -1.92 6.53 0.05
N MET A 39 -3.12 7.04 0.30
CA MET A 39 -3.88 6.76 1.51
C MET A 39 -5.22 6.11 1.15
N LEU A 40 -5.57 5.06 1.88
CA LEU A 40 -6.92 4.49 1.87
C LEU A 40 -7.66 4.93 3.13
N ASN A 41 -8.70 5.73 2.94
CA ASN A 41 -9.53 6.19 4.03
C ASN A 41 -10.56 5.12 4.46
N PRO A 42 -11.08 5.17 5.70
CA PRO A 42 -12.09 4.23 6.18
C PRO A 42 -13.40 4.21 5.36
N ASP A 43 -13.71 5.29 4.64
CA ASP A 43 -14.87 5.39 3.74
C ASP A 43 -14.62 4.73 2.36
N GLY A 44 -13.46 4.10 2.19
CA GLY A 44 -13.04 3.40 0.98
C GLY A 44 -12.42 4.31 -0.07
N ARG A 45 -12.33 5.63 0.13
CA ARG A 45 -11.74 6.54 -0.84
C ARG A 45 -10.22 6.46 -0.84
N LEU A 46 -9.65 6.52 -2.03
CA LEU A 46 -8.21 6.70 -2.22
C LEU A 46 -7.87 8.18 -2.36
N TRP A 47 -6.95 8.63 -1.52
CA TRP A 47 -6.38 9.96 -1.54
C TRP A 47 -4.88 9.88 -1.85
N ILE A 48 -4.35 10.94 -2.43
CA ILE A 48 -2.93 11.05 -2.73
C ILE A 48 -2.39 12.41 -2.32
N ASP A 49 -1.14 12.42 -1.86
CA ASP A 49 -0.34 13.63 -1.76
C ASP A 49 0.61 13.70 -2.96
N ARG A 50 0.61 14.84 -3.67
CA ARG A 50 1.42 15.07 -4.86
C ARG A 50 2.43 16.18 -4.63
N LEU A 51 3.62 16.02 -5.19
CA LEU A 51 4.68 17.04 -5.21
C LEU A 51 4.11 18.36 -5.75
N SER A 52 4.15 19.41 -4.92
CA SER A 52 3.72 20.77 -5.26
C SER A 52 2.21 21.00 -5.43
N GLU A 53 1.38 19.95 -5.44
CA GLU A 53 -0.09 20.04 -5.56
C GLU A 53 -0.80 19.77 -4.22
N GLY A 54 -0.15 19.03 -3.32
CA GLY A 54 -0.70 18.68 -2.01
C GLY A 54 -1.74 17.56 -2.10
N LEU A 55 -2.62 17.54 -1.10
CA LEU A 55 -3.55 16.44 -0.88
C LEU A 55 -4.79 16.52 -1.80
N SER A 56 -5.10 15.43 -2.50
CA SER A 56 -6.25 15.34 -3.41
C SER A 56 -6.98 13.98 -3.41
N ASP A 57 -8.29 14.01 -3.67
CA ASP A 57 -9.11 12.82 -3.89
C ASP A 57 -8.87 12.29 -5.32
N THR A 58 -8.66 10.98 -5.45
CA THR A 58 -8.45 10.33 -6.75
C THR A 58 -9.74 10.02 -7.49
N GLY A 59 -10.88 10.03 -6.79
CA GLY A 59 -12.16 9.52 -7.28
C GLY A 59 -12.29 7.99 -7.26
N GLU A 60 -11.19 7.27 -7.01
CA GLU A 60 -11.17 5.82 -6.90
C GLU A 60 -11.69 5.35 -5.53
N ARG A 61 -12.35 4.20 -5.52
CA ARG A 61 -12.87 3.57 -4.30
C ARG A 61 -12.48 2.11 -4.22
N LEU A 62 -12.20 1.65 -3.00
CA LEU A 62 -12.02 0.24 -2.69
C LEU A 62 -13.17 -0.27 -1.83
N SER A 63 -13.52 -1.54 -2.04
CA SER A 63 -14.40 -2.25 -1.13
C SER A 63 -13.72 -2.42 0.23
N ALA A 64 -14.51 -2.52 1.30
CA ALA A 64 -13.97 -2.80 2.64
C ALA A 64 -13.16 -4.11 2.65
N ALA A 65 -13.63 -5.13 1.92
CA ALA A 65 -12.95 -6.42 1.81
C ALA A 65 -11.58 -6.30 1.13
N ASP A 66 -11.48 -5.49 0.06
CA ASP A 66 -10.21 -5.24 -0.61
C ASP A 66 -9.25 -4.43 0.27
N GLY A 67 -9.75 -3.41 0.96
CA GLY A 67 -8.96 -2.63 1.92
C GLY A 67 -8.37 -3.52 3.02
N GLU A 68 -9.21 -4.37 3.62
CA GLU A 68 -8.79 -5.30 4.67
C GLU A 68 -7.79 -6.34 4.15
N ARG A 69 -7.99 -6.87 2.94
CA ARG A 69 -7.05 -7.76 2.25
C ARG A 69 -5.69 -7.10 2.05
N ILE A 70 -5.67 -5.85 1.60
CA ILE A 70 -4.45 -5.06 1.40
C ILE A 70 -3.71 -4.86 2.71
N VAL A 71 -4.40 -4.42 3.76
CA VAL A 71 -3.80 -4.18 5.10
C VAL A 71 -3.15 -5.46 5.63
N ARG A 72 -3.84 -6.60 5.54
CA ARG A 72 -3.27 -7.90 5.94
C ARG A 72 -2.02 -8.28 5.14
N LEU A 73 -2.02 -8.01 3.84
CA LEU A 73 -0.89 -8.30 2.95
C LEU A 73 0.36 -7.49 3.34
N VAL A 74 0.17 -6.20 3.61
CA VAL A 74 1.24 -5.31 4.07
C VAL A 74 1.77 -5.76 5.42
N ALA A 75 0.88 -6.05 6.38
CA ALA A 75 1.26 -6.50 7.71
C ALA A 75 2.10 -7.78 7.66
N HIS A 76 1.63 -8.80 6.93
CA HIS A 76 2.37 -10.03 6.72
C HIS A 76 3.74 -9.78 6.08
N HIS A 77 3.82 -8.87 5.09
CA HIS A 77 5.09 -8.55 4.42
C HIS A 77 6.14 -7.96 5.36
N VAL A 78 5.72 -7.14 6.33
CA VAL A 78 6.61 -6.51 7.32
C VAL A 78 6.77 -7.33 8.61
N GLY A 79 6.19 -8.53 8.69
CA GLY A 79 6.23 -9.38 9.88
C GLY A 79 5.38 -8.86 11.05
N ALA A 80 4.33 -8.09 10.75
CA ALA A 80 3.36 -7.57 11.70
C ALA A 80 2.03 -8.34 11.63
N GLU A 81 1.25 -8.28 12.70
CA GLU A 81 -0.11 -8.81 12.76
C GLU A 81 -1.13 -7.68 12.79
N VAL A 82 -2.28 -7.90 12.16
CA VAL A 82 -3.41 -6.98 12.20
C VAL A 82 -4.60 -7.74 12.76
N HIS A 83 -5.19 -7.16 13.79
CA HIS A 83 -6.39 -7.65 14.46
C HIS A 83 -7.49 -6.61 14.28
N ALA A 84 -8.74 -7.06 14.14
CA ALA A 84 -9.86 -6.14 14.24
C ALA A 84 -9.79 -5.46 15.62
N ARG A 85 -9.91 -4.14 15.67
CA ARG A 85 -10.07 -3.46 16.96
C ARG A 85 -11.45 -3.81 17.51
N SER A 86 -11.45 -4.49 18.66
CA SER A 86 -12.61 -4.77 19.50
C SER A 86 -13.30 -3.49 19.96
#